data_AF-A0A950EQC3-F1
#
_entry.id   AF-A0A950EQC3-F1
#
_cell.length_a   1.000
_cell.length_b   1.000
_cell.length_c   1.000
_cell.angle_alpha   90.00
_cell.angle_beta   90.00
_cell.angle_gamma   90.00
#
_symmetry.space_group_name_H-M   'P 1'
#
loop_
_entity.id
_entity.type
_entity.pdbx_description
1 polymer ?
#
loop_
_entity_poly.entity_id
_entity_poly.type
_entity_poly.pdbx_seq_one_letter_code
_entity_poly.pdbx_strand_id
1 'polypeptide(L)'
;MTAIGLEFEHLQSSVEALRRSLSNRLMYGVGKDAVTARPQDWLHAASLAVRDRLVERWMITTRRQYDQDVKRVYYLSMEFLIGRTFSNALIALGIHDQMKEALASVGVDMDTVLDYEPDAALGNGGLGRLAACFLDSMATLGIPGFGYGIRYDYGMFRQQIVNGEQVEAPDYWLRYGNPWEFPRPEVQYSVHFGGRTLQRNGQVEWVDTQHVNAMAYDTVIPGYATSATNTLRLWSARADEEL
;
A
#
# COMPACT_ATOMS: atom_id res chain seq x y z
N MET A 1 2.10 15.83 21.11
CA MET A 1 1.03 14.83 20.90
C MET A 1 0.14 14.83 22.12
N THR A 2 -1.12 15.23 21.98
CA THR A 2 -2.15 15.00 23.00
C THR A 2 -2.46 13.50 23.03
N ALA A 3 -2.06 12.82 24.11
CA ALA A 3 -2.35 11.40 24.31
C ALA A 3 -3.81 11.24 24.79
N ILE A 4 -4.77 11.50 23.90
CA ILE A 4 -6.16 11.11 24.13
C ILE A 4 -6.23 9.61 23.82
N GLY A 5 -6.64 8.80 24.81
CA GLY A 5 -6.94 7.39 24.58
C GLY A 5 -8.13 7.29 23.63
N LEU A 6 -7.89 6.78 22.42
CA LEU A 6 -8.96 6.51 21.48
C LEU A 6 -9.57 5.15 21.84
N GLU A 7 -10.90 5.09 21.95
CA GLU A 7 -11.64 3.85 22.09
C GLU A 7 -12.03 3.36 20.68
N PHE A 8 -11.63 2.13 20.36
CA PHE A 8 -12.04 1.44 19.14
C PHE A 8 -12.25 -0.05 19.42
N GLU A 9 -13.17 -0.67 18.68
CA GLU A 9 -13.44 -2.11 18.81
C GLU A 9 -12.26 -2.91 18.22
N HIS A 10 -11.66 -3.77 19.04
CA HIS A 10 -10.62 -4.69 18.56
C HIS A 10 -11.25 -5.73 17.62
N LEU A 11 -10.73 -5.82 16.39
CA LEU A 11 -11.30 -6.68 15.35
C LEU A 11 -10.83 -8.13 15.51
N GLN A 12 -11.74 -8.97 16.01
CA GLN A 12 -11.54 -10.42 16.05
C GLN A 12 -11.43 -11.02 14.64
N SER A 13 -10.76 -12.15 14.50
CA SER A 13 -10.56 -12.84 13.22
C SER A 13 -11.34 -14.16 13.09
N SER A 14 -12.36 -14.37 13.93
CA SER A 14 -13.31 -15.47 13.72
C SER A 14 -14.10 -15.26 12.42
N VAL A 15 -14.63 -16.35 11.87
CA VAL A 15 -15.47 -16.33 10.65
C VAL A 15 -16.63 -15.34 10.79
N GLU A 16 -17.31 -15.32 11.94
CA GLU A 16 -18.40 -14.39 12.20
C GLU A 16 -17.96 -12.92 12.22
N ALA A 17 -16.82 -12.64 12.86
CA ALA A 17 -16.27 -11.28 12.92
C ALA A 17 -15.79 -10.79 11.55
N LEU A 18 -15.21 -11.69 10.74
CA LEU A 18 -14.81 -11.39 9.37
C LEU A 18 -16.04 -11.17 8.48
N ARG A 19 -17.07 -12.01 8.58
CA ARG A 19 -18.35 -11.82 7.88
C ARG A 19 -18.96 -10.45 8.20
N ARG A 20 -18.99 -10.07 9.49
CA ARG A 20 -19.46 -8.75 9.91
C ARG A 20 -18.59 -7.62 9.35
N SER A 21 -17.26 -7.79 9.36
CA SER A 21 -16.32 -6.83 8.78
C SER A 21 -16.56 -6.65 7.27
N LEU A 22 -16.76 -7.74 6.53
CA LEU A 22 -17.09 -7.75 5.11
C LEU A 22 -18.39 -7.00 4.83
N SER A 23 -19.47 -7.32 5.55
CA SER A 23 -20.76 -6.63 5.39
C SER A 23 -20.65 -5.13 5.69
N ASN A 24 -19.94 -4.76 6.76
CA ASN A 24 -19.72 -3.36 7.11
C ASN A 24 -18.89 -2.64 6.05
N ARG A 25 -17.84 -3.27 5.51
CA ARG A 25 -16.99 -2.64 4.48
C ARG A 25 -17.68 -2.56 3.14
N LEU A 26 -18.53 -3.53 2.78
CA LEU A 26 -19.37 -3.42 1.59
C LEU A 26 -20.36 -2.25 1.71
N MET A 27 -21.08 -2.16 2.84
CA MET A 27 -22.09 -1.12 3.06
C MET A 27 -21.47 0.28 3.20
N TYR A 28 -20.50 0.45 4.10
CA TYR A 28 -20.00 1.77 4.50
C TYR A 28 -18.68 2.16 3.83
N GLY A 29 -17.89 1.19 3.39
CA GLY A 29 -16.62 1.45 2.70
C GLY A 29 -16.79 1.56 1.19
N VAL A 30 -17.50 0.60 0.59
CA VAL A 30 -17.74 0.54 -0.87
C VAL A 30 -19.04 1.25 -1.26
N GLY A 31 -20.05 1.31 -0.37
CA GLY A 31 -21.33 1.93 -0.67
C GLY A 31 -22.27 1.03 -1.47
N LYS A 32 -22.22 -0.29 -1.21
CA LYS A 32 -22.99 -1.32 -1.93
C LYS A 32 -23.74 -2.23 -0.96
N ASP A 33 -24.83 -2.81 -1.46
CA ASP A 33 -25.50 -3.94 -0.83
C ASP A 33 -25.12 -5.25 -1.52
N ALA A 34 -25.45 -6.38 -0.89
CA ALA A 34 -25.16 -7.70 -1.45
C ALA A 34 -25.92 -7.99 -2.77
N VAL A 35 -27.03 -7.30 -3.03
CA VAL A 35 -27.87 -7.50 -4.22
C VAL A 35 -27.20 -6.94 -5.48
N THR A 36 -26.49 -5.82 -5.34
CA THR A 36 -25.87 -5.09 -6.46
C THR A 36 -24.36 -5.19 -6.51
N ALA A 37 -23.73 -5.84 -5.53
CA ALA A 37 -22.29 -6.02 -5.45
C ALA A 37 -21.75 -6.96 -6.54
N ARG A 38 -20.73 -6.50 -7.25
CA ARG A 38 -19.96 -7.27 -8.23
C ARG A 38 -18.71 -7.87 -7.59
N PRO A 39 -18.02 -8.83 -8.25
CA PRO A 39 -16.80 -9.42 -7.70
C PRO A 39 -15.74 -8.40 -7.26
N GLN A 40 -15.52 -7.33 -8.02
CA GLN A 40 -14.59 -6.27 -7.62
C GLN A 40 -15.02 -5.47 -6.38
N ASP A 41 -16.34 -5.35 -6.15
CA ASP A 41 -16.88 -4.66 -4.97
C ASP A 41 -16.62 -5.51 -3.72
N TRP A 42 -16.77 -6.84 -3.85
CA TRP A 42 -16.42 -7.80 -2.81
C TRP A 42 -14.92 -7.87 -2.54
N LEU A 43 -14.08 -7.83 -3.58
CA LEU A 43 -12.62 -7.71 -3.41
C LEU A 43 -12.28 -6.45 -2.61
N HIS A 44 -12.85 -5.31 -2.99
CA HIS A 44 -12.58 -4.05 -2.31
C HIS A 44 -13.00 -4.11 -0.84
N ALA A 45 -14.22 -4.62 -0.56
CA ALA A 45 -14.70 -4.79 0.81
C ALA A 45 -13.82 -5.73 1.64
N ALA A 46 -13.38 -6.85 1.05
CA ALA A 46 -12.49 -7.82 1.69
C ALA A 46 -11.10 -7.22 1.98
N SER A 47 -10.52 -6.53 1.01
CA SER A 47 -9.23 -5.84 1.16
C SER A 47 -9.28 -4.80 2.28
N LEU A 48 -10.36 -4.01 2.37
CA LEU A 48 -10.54 -3.07 3.47
C LEU A 48 -10.67 -3.78 4.84
N ALA A 49 -11.44 -4.88 4.91
CA ALA A 49 -11.61 -5.64 6.15
C ALA A 49 -10.29 -6.26 6.63
N VAL A 50 -9.44 -6.72 5.71
CA VAL A 50 -8.08 -7.21 6.02
C VAL A 50 -7.17 -6.06 6.43
N ARG A 51 -7.19 -4.95 5.68
CA ARG A 51 -6.39 -3.75 5.97
C ARG A 51 -6.63 -3.21 7.36
N ASP A 52 -7.88 -3.20 7.85
CA ASP A 52 -8.18 -2.71 9.19
C ASP A 52 -7.40 -3.44 10.29
N ARG A 53 -7.25 -4.76 10.15
CA ARG A 53 -6.47 -5.59 11.07
C ARG A 53 -4.98 -5.32 10.96
N LEU A 54 -4.50 -4.99 9.76
CA LEU A 54 -3.10 -4.59 9.53
C LEU A 54 -2.79 -3.22 10.12
N VAL A 55 -3.72 -2.26 10.03
CA VAL A 55 -3.53 -0.89 10.53
C VAL A 55 -3.29 -0.90 12.04
N GLU A 56 -4.01 -1.72 12.80
CA GLU A 56 -3.77 -1.84 14.24
C GLU A 56 -2.34 -2.31 14.54
N ARG A 57 -1.87 -3.39 13.88
CA ARG A 57 -0.48 -3.88 14.00
C ARG A 57 0.53 -2.81 13.59
N TRP A 58 0.22 -2.05 12.54
CA TRP A 58 1.06 -0.98 12.03
C TRP A 58 1.23 0.14 13.03
N MET A 59 0.13 0.66 13.58
CA MET A 59 0.18 1.73 14.60
C MET A 59 0.98 1.31 15.83
N ILE A 60 0.78 0.08 16.31
CA ILE A 60 1.50 -0.47 17.48
C ILE A 60 3.00 -0.58 17.18
N THR A 61 3.36 -1.16 16.03
CA THR A 61 4.76 -1.37 15.64
C THR A 61 5.48 -0.04 15.44
N THR A 62 4.88 0.88 14.69
CA THR A 62 5.46 2.20 14.44
C THR A 62 5.67 2.97 15.74
N ARG A 63 4.67 2.99 16.65
CA ARG A 63 4.82 3.67 17.95
C ARG A 63 5.97 3.10 18.77
N ARG A 64 6.04 1.77 18.90
CA ARG A 64 7.13 1.09 19.63
C ARG A 64 8.51 1.44 19.06
N GLN A 65 8.66 1.46 17.73
CA GLN A 65 9.91 1.81 17.08
C GLN A 65 10.30 3.28 17.32
N TYR A 66 9.32 4.20 17.38
CA TYR A 66 9.57 5.59 17.76
C TYR A 66 9.95 5.75 19.23
N ASP A 67 9.21 5.14 20.14
CA ASP A 67 9.45 5.25 21.60
C ASP A 67 10.82 4.70 22.00
N GLN A 68 11.29 3.67 21.30
CA GLN A 68 12.58 3.02 21.56
C GLN A 68 13.77 3.64 20.80
N ASP A 69 13.51 4.63 19.94
CA ASP A 69 14.50 5.26 19.04
C ASP A 69 15.45 4.26 18.34
N VAL A 70 14.86 3.19 17.79
CA VAL A 70 15.64 2.13 17.14
C VAL A 70 16.29 2.62 15.85
N LYS A 71 17.48 2.08 15.54
CA LYS A 71 18.09 2.25 14.21
C LYS A 71 17.15 1.68 13.14
N ARG A 72 16.95 2.44 12.05
CA ARG A 72 16.06 2.08 10.94
C ARG A 72 16.84 1.82 9.66
N VAL A 73 16.38 0.85 8.88
CA VAL A 73 16.87 0.58 7.53
C VAL A 73 16.01 1.31 6.51
N TYR A 74 16.64 2.02 5.58
CA TYR A 74 15.98 2.71 4.48
C TYR A 74 16.40 2.08 3.16
N TYR A 75 15.51 1.32 2.53
CA TYR A 75 15.76 0.68 1.25
C TYR A 75 15.16 1.54 0.14
N LEU A 76 16.03 2.25 -0.60
CA LEU A 76 15.64 3.11 -1.71
C LEU A 76 15.73 2.31 -3.00
N SER A 77 14.62 2.26 -3.75
CA SER A 77 14.56 1.59 -5.04
C SER A 77 13.62 2.32 -5.99
N MET A 78 13.93 2.30 -7.27
CA MET A 78 13.03 2.77 -8.32
C MET A 78 11.94 1.74 -8.64
N GLU A 79 12.09 0.48 -8.20
CA GLU A 79 11.14 -0.60 -8.46
C GLU A 79 10.78 -1.38 -7.18
N PHE A 80 9.51 -1.74 -7.06
CA PHE A 80 8.96 -2.66 -6.05
C PHE A 80 7.87 -3.54 -6.66
N LEU A 81 8.21 -4.78 -7.01
CA LEU A 81 7.25 -5.73 -7.59
C LEU A 81 6.53 -6.50 -6.46
N ILE A 82 5.64 -5.81 -5.76
CA ILE A 82 4.94 -6.31 -4.56
C ILE A 82 4.02 -7.50 -4.91
N GLY A 83 3.42 -7.49 -6.09
CA GLY A 83 2.41 -8.48 -6.52
C GLY A 83 1.07 -8.30 -5.81
N ARG A 84 0.21 -9.31 -5.88
CA ARG A 84 -1.10 -9.35 -5.22
C ARG A 84 -0.96 -9.27 -3.69
N THR A 85 -1.55 -8.23 -3.10
CA THR A 85 -1.36 -7.88 -1.68
C THR A 85 -2.37 -8.59 -0.78
N PHE A 86 -3.59 -8.85 -1.27
CA PHE A 86 -4.66 -9.47 -0.49
C PHE A 86 -4.26 -10.85 0.05
N SER A 87 -3.80 -11.75 -0.81
CA SER A 87 -3.36 -13.09 -0.39
C SER A 87 -2.21 -13.05 0.62
N ASN A 88 -1.22 -12.18 0.37
CA ASN A 88 -0.08 -12.06 1.27
C ASN A 88 -0.50 -11.56 2.66
N ALA A 89 -1.40 -10.58 2.70
CA ALA A 89 -1.95 -10.04 3.94
C ALA A 89 -2.74 -11.10 4.72
N LEU A 90 -3.56 -11.93 4.05
CA LEU A 90 -4.28 -13.04 4.67
C LEU A 90 -3.32 -14.05 5.32
N ILE A 91 -2.25 -14.40 4.62
CA ILE A 91 -1.22 -15.33 5.12
C ILE A 91 -0.47 -14.74 6.31
N ALA A 92 -0.03 -13.48 6.23
CA ALA A 92 0.71 -12.81 7.30
C ALA A 92 -0.15 -12.61 8.58
N LEU A 93 -1.46 -12.43 8.41
CA LEU A 93 -2.41 -12.37 9.52
C LEU A 93 -2.79 -13.75 10.07
N GLY A 94 -2.62 -14.82 9.30
CA GLY A 94 -3.07 -16.18 9.64
C GLY A 94 -4.59 -16.35 9.59
N ILE A 95 -5.26 -15.64 8.67
CA ILE A 95 -6.74 -15.59 8.59
C ILE A 95 -7.31 -16.05 7.25
N HIS A 96 -6.48 -16.70 6.43
CA HIS A 96 -6.86 -17.15 5.08
C HIS A 96 -8.11 -18.02 5.08
N ASP A 97 -8.13 -19.08 5.89
CA ASP A 97 -9.22 -20.05 5.89
C ASP A 97 -10.51 -19.45 6.47
N GLN A 98 -10.39 -18.63 7.52
CA GLN A 98 -11.52 -17.93 8.12
C GLN A 98 -12.12 -16.90 7.16
N MET A 99 -11.29 -16.22 6.36
CA MET A 99 -11.79 -15.30 5.32
C MET A 99 -12.48 -16.07 4.20
N LYS A 100 -11.91 -17.21 3.76
CA LYS A 100 -12.54 -18.08 2.76
C LYS A 100 -13.93 -18.52 3.19
N GLU A 101 -14.08 -18.97 4.44
CA GLU A 101 -15.37 -19.37 5.00
C GLU A 101 -16.34 -18.19 5.14
N ALA A 102 -15.84 -17.01 5.56
CA ALA A 102 -16.65 -15.82 5.70
C ALA A 102 -17.23 -15.34 4.35
N LEU A 103 -16.42 -15.33 3.28
CA LEU A 103 -16.87 -15.03 1.92
C LEU A 103 -17.87 -16.07 1.41
N ALA A 104 -17.60 -17.36 1.63
CA ALA A 104 -18.51 -18.43 1.23
C ALA A 104 -19.88 -18.30 1.92
N SER A 105 -19.91 -17.86 3.19
CA SER A 105 -21.16 -17.66 3.94
C SER A 105 -22.08 -16.57 3.38
N VAL A 106 -21.55 -15.69 2.52
CA VAL A 106 -22.30 -14.65 1.80
C VAL A 106 -22.43 -14.93 0.30
N GLY A 107 -22.12 -16.17 -0.12
CA GLY A 107 -22.24 -16.61 -1.51
C GLY A 107 -21.12 -16.13 -2.44
N VAL A 108 -19.97 -15.74 -1.88
CA VAL A 108 -18.82 -15.25 -2.64
C VAL A 108 -17.70 -16.28 -2.63
N ASP A 109 -17.22 -16.65 -3.81
CA ASP A 109 -16.04 -17.49 -3.95
C ASP A 109 -14.75 -16.65 -3.88
N MET A 110 -13.88 -16.98 -2.94
CA MET A 110 -12.61 -16.27 -2.73
C MET A 110 -11.66 -16.41 -3.91
N ASP A 111 -11.63 -17.57 -4.57
CA ASP A 111 -10.72 -17.81 -5.68
C ASP A 111 -11.13 -16.93 -6.88
N THR A 112 -12.43 -16.82 -7.15
CA THR A 112 -12.99 -15.86 -8.12
C THR A 112 -12.63 -14.40 -7.78
N VAL A 113 -12.73 -14.00 -6.51
CA VAL A 113 -12.44 -12.62 -6.07
C VAL A 113 -10.96 -12.26 -6.23
N LEU A 114 -10.06 -13.21 -5.97
CA LEU A 114 -8.62 -13.04 -6.09
C LEU A 114 -8.14 -12.71 -7.51
N ASP A 115 -8.87 -13.15 -8.53
CA ASP A 115 -8.54 -12.86 -9.93
C ASP A 115 -8.85 -11.42 -10.35
N TYR A 116 -9.60 -10.67 -9.54
CA TYR A 116 -9.88 -9.26 -9.78
C TYR A 116 -8.84 -8.33 -9.16
N GLU A 117 -7.88 -8.83 -8.36
CA GLU A 117 -6.82 -7.99 -7.80
C GLU A 117 -5.79 -7.63 -8.89
N PRO A 118 -5.65 -6.35 -9.26
CA PRO A 118 -4.62 -5.96 -10.19
C PRO A 118 -3.23 -6.07 -9.55
N ASP A 119 -2.25 -6.50 -10.31
CA ASP A 119 -0.86 -6.40 -9.90
C ASP A 119 -0.44 -4.91 -9.79
N ALA A 120 0.29 -4.58 -8.73
CA ALA A 120 0.82 -3.23 -8.57
C ALA A 120 1.92 -2.97 -9.62
N ALA A 121 1.67 -2.03 -10.53
CA ALA A 121 2.57 -1.71 -11.65
C ALA A 121 3.74 -0.82 -11.19
N LEU A 122 4.55 -1.35 -10.26
CA LEU A 122 5.59 -0.63 -9.53
C LEU A 122 7.01 -1.15 -9.80
N GLY A 123 7.17 -2.10 -10.71
CA GLY A 123 8.47 -2.69 -11.08
C GLY A 123 8.35 -3.59 -12.29
N ASN A 124 9.49 -4.07 -12.78
CA ASN A 124 9.58 -4.73 -14.09
C ASN A 124 10.10 -6.16 -13.99
N GLY A 125 11.09 -6.39 -13.12
CA GLY A 125 11.78 -7.66 -13.08
C GLY A 125 12.46 -7.95 -11.76
N GLY A 126 13.63 -8.61 -11.84
CA GLY A 126 14.34 -9.14 -10.67
C GLY A 126 14.72 -8.07 -9.64
N LEU A 127 15.06 -6.85 -10.07
CA LEU A 127 15.40 -5.76 -9.16
C LEU A 127 14.20 -5.36 -8.29
N GLY A 128 13.05 -5.08 -8.91
CA GLY A 128 11.82 -4.79 -8.19
C GLY A 128 11.34 -5.94 -7.31
N ARG A 129 11.48 -7.19 -7.77
CA ARG A 129 11.07 -8.35 -6.98
C ARG A 129 11.99 -8.60 -5.78
N LEU A 130 13.30 -8.38 -5.93
CA LEU A 130 14.25 -8.46 -4.83
C LEU A 130 13.93 -7.41 -3.75
N ALA A 131 13.65 -6.17 -4.17
CA ALA A 131 13.26 -5.09 -3.26
C ALA A 131 12.00 -5.46 -2.46
N ALA A 132 10.98 -6.00 -3.13
CA ALA A 132 9.75 -6.47 -2.47
C ALA A 132 10.02 -7.59 -1.46
N CYS A 133 10.80 -8.61 -1.83
CA CYS A 133 11.15 -9.72 -0.94
C CYS A 133 11.97 -9.24 0.28
N PHE A 134 12.84 -8.25 0.12
CA PHE A 134 13.60 -7.66 1.22
C PHE A 134 12.69 -6.96 2.23
N LEU A 135 11.68 -6.21 1.78
CA LEU A 135 10.73 -5.57 2.69
C LEU A 135 9.94 -6.60 3.50
N ASP A 136 9.47 -7.67 2.86
CA ASP A 136 8.77 -8.78 3.52
C ASP A 136 9.68 -9.49 4.54
N SER A 137 10.92 -9.80 4.15
CA SER A 137 11.91 -10.44 5.02
C SER A 137 12.26 -9.58 6.23
N MET A 138 12.45 -8.27 6.03
CA MET A 138 12.70 -7.35 7.13
C MET A 138 11.51 -7.29 8.09
N ALA A 139 10.27 -7.24 7.59
CA ALA A 139 9.09 -7.23 8.43
C ALA A 139 8.96 -8.53 9.22
N THR A 140 9.15 -9.68 8.56
CA THR A 140 9.11 -11.02 9.18
C THR A 140 10.16 -11.19 10.27
N LEU A 141 11.38 -10.69 10.06
CA LEU A 141 12.47 -10.71 11.04
C LEU A 141 12.36 -9.62 12.12
N GLY A 142 11.34 -8.76 12.06
CA GLY A 142 11.17 -7.64 12.99
C GLY A 142 12.22 -6.54 12.85
N ILE A 143 12.92 -6.47 11.71
CA ILE A 143 13.90 -5.43 11.41
C ILE A 143 13.15 -4.13 11.06
N PRO A 144 13.32 -3.05 11.85
CA PRO A 144 12.67 -1.76 11.58
C PRO A 144 13.13 -1.18 10.25
N GLY A 145 12.21 -1.11 9.28
CA GLY A 145 12.57 -0.73 7.92
C GLY A 145 11.51 0.05 7.16
N PHE A 146 11.98 0.84 6.20
CA PHE A 146 11.17 1.52 5.20
C PHE A 146 11.65 1.15 3.80
N GLY A 147 10.71 0.89 2.91
CA GLY A 147 10.94 0.99 1.47
C GLY A 147 10.61 2.39 0.98
N TYR A 148 11.44 2.97 0.14
CA TYR A 148 11.19 4.26 -0.50
C TYR A 148 11.26 4.13 -2.02
N GLY A 149 10.19 4.55 -2.70
CA GLY A 149 10.09 4.49 -4.16
C GLY A 149 9.14 5.52 -4.75
N ILE A 150 8.77 5.35 -6.02
CA ILE A 150 7.86 6.23 -6.75
C ILE A 150 6.52 5.51 -6.96
N ARG A 151 5.43 6.26 -6.83
CA ARG A 151 4.07 5.77 -7.13
C ARG A 151 3.76 6.00 -8.61
N TYR A 152 4.08 5.03 -9.46
CA TYR A 152 3.82 5.14 -10.90
C TYR A 152 2.33 4.97 -11.22
N ASP A 153 1.78 5.88 -12.02
CA ASP A 153 0.37 5.81 -12.41
C ASP A 153 0.09 4.71 -13.45
N TYR A 154 1.06 4.41 -14.33
CA TYR A 154 0.90 3.49 -15.46
C TYR A 154 1.91 2.33 -15.53
N GLY A 155 2.82 2.23 -14.55
CA GLY A 155 3.92 1.25 -14.55
C GLY A 155 4.76 1.30 -15.83
N MET A 156 5.24 0.13 -16.28
CA MET A 156 6.00 -0.01 -17.53
C MET A 156 5.08 -0.15 -18.75
N PHE A 157 4.39 -1.30 -18.92
CA PHE A 157 3.31 -1.47 -19.88
C PHE A 157 2.55 -2.78 -19.63
N ARG A 158 1.30 -2.83 -20.10
CA ARG A 158 0.54 -4.07 -20.27
C ARG A 158 0.80 -4.64 -21.66
N GLN A 159 1.41 -5.82 -21.71
CA GLN A 159 1.69 -6.52 -22.97
C GLN A 159 0.41 -7.10 -23.59
N GLN A 160 0.22 -6.89 -24.88
CA GLN A 160 -0.79 -7.56 -25.69
C GLN A 160 -0.12 -8.20 -26.90
N ILE A 161 -0.64 -9.35 -27.35
CA ILE A 161 -0.18 -10.01 -28.58
C ILE A 161 -1.26 -9.84 -29.65
N VAL A 162 -0.95 -9.08 -30.70
CA VAL A 162 -1.86 -8.81 -31.83
C VAL A 162 -1.16 -9.27 -33.10
N ASN A 163 -1.77 -10.20 -33.83
CA ASN A 163 -1.20 -10.79 -35.05
C ASN A 163 0.21 -11.38 -34.88
N GLY A 164 0.53 -11.90 -33.69
CA GLY A 164 1.84 -12.48 -33.38
C GLY A 164 2.91 -11.48 -32.92
N GLU A 165 2.58 -10.20 -32.83
CA GLU A 165 3.50 -9.13 -32.43
C GLU A 165 3.11 -8.51 -31.07
N GLN A 166 4.11 -7.99 -30.35
CA GLN A 166 3.90 -7.25 -29.11
C GLN A 166 3.30 -5.87 -29.41
N VAL A 167 2.23 -5.54 -28.69
CA VAL A 167 1.65 -4.20 -28.61
C VAL A 167 1.63 -3.76 -27.15
N GLU A 168 2.07 -2.54 -26.90
CA GLU A 168 2.18 -1.95 -25.57
C GLU A 168 0.96 -1.06 -25.28
N ALA A 169 0.36 -1.24 -24.11
CA ALA A 169 -0.71 -0.39 -23.60
C ALA A 169 -0.38 0.07 -22.17
N PRO A 170 -0.90 1.23 -21.72
CA PRO A 170 -0.74 1.64 -20.32
C PRO A 170 -1.36 0.63 -19.35
N ASP A 171 -0.72 0.42 -18.19
CA ASP A 171 -1.29 -0.39 -17.10
C ASP A 171 -2.13 0.49 -16.16
N TYR A 172 -3.45 0.30 -16.18
CA TYR A 172 -4.39 1.09 -15.39
C TYR A 172 -4.67 0.49 -14.01
N TRP A 173 -3.64 0.00 -13.31
CA TRP A 173 -3.77 -0.68 -12.01
C TRP A 173 -4.47 0.17 -10.92
N LEU A 174 -4.39 1.50 -11.02
CA LEU A 174 -5.04 2.44 -10.09
C LEU A 174 -6.46 2.87 -10.50
N ARG A 175 -7.00 2.36 -11.62
CA ARG A 175 -8.29 2.81 -12.17
C ARG A 175 -9.44 2.75 -11.18
N TYR A 176 -9.43 1.76 -10.29
CA TYR A 176 -10.48 1.55 -9.27
C TYR A 176 -10.02 1.93 -7.86
N GLY A 177 -8.92 2.70 -7.77
CA GLY A 177 -8.21 2.97 -6.53
C GLY A 177 -7.35 1.79 -6.07
N ASN A 178 -6.55 2.03 -5.03
CA ASN A 178 -5.75 1.01 -4.37
C ASN A 178 -6.16 0.97 -2.89
N PRO A 179 -6.83 -0.08 -2.41
CA PRO A 179 -7.24 -0.15 -1.01
C PRO A 179 -6.03 -0.27 -0.07
N TRP A 180 -4.84 -0.63 -0.55
CA TRP A 180 -3.68 -0.91 0.31
C TRP A 180 -2.85 0.31 0.70
N GLU A 181 -3.08 1.46 0.06
CA GLU A 181 -2.32 2.69 0.32
C GLU A 181 -3.07 3.68 1.22
N PHE A 182 -2.30 4.44 1.99
CA PHE A 182 -2.75 5.57 2.80
C PHE A 182 -2.12 6.85 2.26
N PRO A 183 -2.88 7.77 1.66
CA PRO A 183 -2.36 9.08 1.30
C PRO A 183 -1.94 9.86 2.55
N ARG A 184 -0.80 10.55 2.47
CA ARG A 184 -0.25 11.38 3.56
C ARG A 184 -0.08 12.83 3.08
N PRO A 185 -1.17 13.59 2.90
CA PRO A 185 -1.09 14.98 2.44
C PRO A 185 -0.33 15.89 3.43
N GLU A 186 -0.19 15.48 4.69
CA GLU A 186 0.63 16.14 5.69
C GLU A 186 2.14 15.86 5.52
N VAL A 187 2.51 14.86 4.72
CA VAL A 187 3.90 14.51 4.40
C VAL A 187 4.16 14.85 2.94
N GLN A 188 4.52 16.11 2.72
CA GLN A 188 4.89 16.66 1.42
C GLN A 188 6.26 17.33 1.47
N TYR A 189 7.05 17.16 0.42
CA TYR A 189 8.35 17.80 0.28
C TYR A 189 8.50 18.43 -1.10
N SER A 190 9.01 19.66 -1.15
CA SER A 190 9.37 20.34 -2.40
C SER A 190 10.63 19.72 -2.99
N VAL A 191 10.55 19.27 -4.24
CA VAL A 191 11.68 18.76 -5.02
C VAL A 191 12.00 19.78 -6.10
N HIS A 192 13.22 20.30 -6.04
CA HIS A 192 13.68 21.38 -6.91
C HIS A 192 14.42 20.84 -8.14
N PHE A 193 14.29 21.52 -9.28
CA PHE A 193 14.93 21.21 -10.55
C PHE A 193 15.42 22.50 -11.23
N GLY A 194 16.42 22.37 -12.11
CA GLY A 194 17.00 23.49 -12.85
C GLY A 194 17.74 24.48 -11.94
N GLY A 195 17.55 25.77 -12.21
CA GLY A 195 18.18 26.86 -11.45
C GLY A 195 19.70 26.95 -11.60
N ARG A 196 20.35 27.58 -10.63
CA ARG A 196 21.80 27.82 -10.60
C ARG A 196 22.34 28.00 -9.19
N THR A 197 23.65 27.88 -9.03
CA THR A 197 24.32 28.12 -7.75
C THR A 197 24.82 29.56 -7.65
N LEU A 198 24.71 30.13 -6.45
CA LEU A 198 25.27 31.42 -6.08
C LEU A 198 26.20 31.23 -4.90
N GLN A 199 27.37 31.88 -4.93
CA GLN A 199 28.20 31.99 -3.73
C GLN A 199 27.87 33.27 -2.97
N ARG A 200 27.55 33.13 -1.69
CA ARG A 200 27.27 34.25 -0.79
C ARG A 200 27.88 33.97 0.58
N ASN A 201 28.71 34.89 1.06
CA ASN A 201 29.37 34.79 2.37
C ASN A 201 30.09 33.44 2.62
N GLY A 202 30.69 32.84 1.58
CA GLY A 202 31.35 31.53 1.67
C GLY A 202 30.42 30.31 1.68
N GLN A 203 29.10 30.50 1.49
CA GLN A 203 28.11 29.44 1.32
C GLN A 203 27.63 29.37 -0.13
N VAL A 204 27.20 28.17 -0.54
CA VAL A 204 26.58 27.94 -1.86
C VAL A 204 25.08 27.85 -1.68
N GLU A 205 24.34 28.76 -2.31
CA GLU A 205 22.87 28.76 -2.36
C GLU A 205 22.41 28.24 -3.74
N TRP A 206 21.40 27.37 -3.77
CA TRP A 206 20.75 26.93 -5.02
C TRP A 206 19.47 27.73 -5.24
N VAL A 207 19.46 28.57 -6.28
CA VAL A 207 18.40 29.56 -6.54
C VAL A 207 17.82 29.40 -7.93
N ASP A 208 16.74 30.15 -8.20
CA ASP A 208 16.03 30.20 -9.49
C ASP A 208 15.54 28.82 -9.97
N THR A 209 15.14 27.96 -9.02
CA THR A 209 14.66 26.61 -9.30
C THR A 209 13.19 26.57 -9.66
N GLN A 210 12.79 25.54 -10.39
CA GLN A 210 11.40 25.10 -10.49
C GLN A 210 11.19 23.98 -9.47
N HIS A 211 9.99 23.83 -8.92
CA HIS A 211 9.72 22.78 -7.96
C HIS A 211 8.45 21.97 -8.27
N VAL A 212 8.44 20.74 -7.76
CA VAL A 212 7.30 19.82 -7.76
C VAL A 212 7.14 19.29 -6.34
N ASN A 213 5.91 19.15 -5.86
CA ASN A 213 5.64 18.59 -4.55
C ASN A 213 5.60 17.06 -4.62
N ALA A 214 6.39 16.40 -3.77
CA ALA A 214 6.34 14.96 -3.58
C ALA A 214 5.43 14.64 -2.40
N MET A 215 4.25 14.08 -2.68
CA MET A 215 3.29 13.63 -1.66
C MET A 215 3.47 12.15 -1.36
N ALA A 216 3.54 11.79 -0.08
CA ALA A 216 3.71 10.40 0.34
C ALA A 216 2.41 9.58 0.27
N TYR A 217 2.56 8.32 -0.11
CA TYR A 217 1.58 7.25 -0.02
C TYR A 217 2.21 6.07 0.72
N ASP A 218 1.62 5.67 1.84
CA ASP A 218 2.15 4.59 2.68
C ASP A 218 1.38 3.30 2.45
N THR A 219 2.09 2.20 2.21
CA THR A 219 1.55 0.83 2.16
C THR A 219 2.15 0.01 3.30
N VAL A 220 1.31 -0.71 4.03
CA VAL A 220 1.75 -1.59 5.13
C VAL A 220 2.36 -2.87 4.56
N ILE A 221 3.57 -3.21 5.03
CA ILE A 221 4.24 -4.46 4.71
C ILE A 221 4.20 -5.37 5.95
N PRO A 222 3.27 -6.35 6.02
CA PRO A 222 3.15 -7.23 7.17
C PRO A 222 4.22 -8.33 7.17
N GLY A 223 4.78 -8.64 8.33
CA GLY A 223 5.66 -9.80 8.49
C GLY A 223 4.87 -11.09 8.73
N TYR A 224 5.41 -12.22 8.28
CA TYR A 224 4.81 -13.54 8.50
C TYR A 224 4.99 -14.01 9.95
N ALA A 225 3.92 -14.57 10.54
CA ALA A 225 3.92 -15.12 11.90
C ALA A 225 4.45 -14.16 12.99
N THR A 226 4.33 -12.85 12.76
CA THR A 226 4.74 -11.80 13.70
C THR A 226 3.71 -10.66 13.71
N SER A 227 3.76 -9.85 14.77
CA SER A 227 3.00 -8.59 14.82
C SER A 227 3.75 -7.43 14.15
N ALA A 228 5.02 -7.63 13.79
CA ALA A 228 5.83 -6.62 13.15
C ALA A 228 5.34 -6.30 11.73
N THR A 229 5.38 -5.02 11.42
CA THR A 229 5.05 -4.46 10.11
C THR A 229 6.07 -3.41 9.74
N ASN A 230 6.42 -3.32 8.46
CA ASN A 230 7.19 -2.22 7.90
C ASN A 230 6.32 -1.36 6.98
N THR A 231 6.90 -0.28 6.44
CA THR A 231 6.20 0.66 5.56
C THR A 231 6.91 0.76 4.22
N LEU A 232 6.16 0.64 3.13
CA LEU A 232 6.60 1.09 1.81
C LEU A 232 6.01 2.48 1.57
N ARG A 233 6.86 3.51 1.49
CA ARG A 233 6.47 4.88 1.15
C ARG A 233 6.78 5.16 -0.30
N LEU A 234 5.73 5.45 -1.06
CA LEU A 234 5.82 5.81 -2.47
C LEU A 234 5.51 7.29 -2.65
N TRP A 235 6.32 7.98 -3.44
CA TRP A 235 6.14 9.40 -3.73
C TRP A 235 5.34 9.60 -5.02
N SER A 236 4.29 10.41 -4.93
CA SER A 236 3.51 10.89 -6.07
C SER A 236 3.84 12.35 -6.32
N ALA A 237 4.16 12.70 -7.57
CA ALA A 237 4.37 14.08 -7.98
C ALA A 237 3.03 14.83 -8.02
N ARG A 238 2.98 15.98 -7.37
CA ARG A 238 1.84 16.90 -7.35
C ARG A 238 2.32 18.28 -7.78
N ALA A 239 1.48 18.98 -8.52
CA ALA A 239 1.67 20.41 -8.72
C ALA A 239 1.55 21.12 -7.35
N ASP A 240 2.22 22.26 -7.23
CA ASP A 240 1.90 23.22 -6.16
C ASP A 240 0.42 23.64 -6.31
N GLU A 241 -0.25 24.01 -5.21
CA GLU A 241 -1.72 24.24 -5.13
C GLU A 241 -2.36 24.74 -6.44
N GLU A 242 -3.51 24.17 -6.80
CA GLU A 242 -4.32 24.64 -7.96
C GLU A 242 -4.47 26.17 -7.90
N LEU A 243 -3.94 26.85 -8.92
CA LEU A 243 -4.10 28.31 -9.13
C LEU A 243 -5.57 28.74 -9.18
#